data_AF-A0A9E7DIS7-F1
#
_entry.id   AF-A0A9E7DIS7-F1
#
_cell.length_a   1.000
_cell.length_b   1.000
_cell.length_c   1.000
_cell.angle_alpha   90.00
_cell.angle_beta   90.00
_cell.angle_gamma   90.00
#
_symmetry.space_group_name_H-M   'P 1'
#
loop_
_entity.id
_entity.type
_entity.pdbx_description
1 polymer ?
#
loop_
_entity_poly.entity_id
_entity_poly.type
_entity_poly.pdbx_seq_one_letter_code
_entity_poly.pdbx_strand_id
1 'polypeptide(L)'
;MKKIGDIRVYSCTATNEKEYTDLNLDINEEDLFTDANLYKDVAQRMSLGFDVIFYPIVGTMEGELAGMMLDKNANLRRFMELDSIDELYNLKDFDFNLEHFITMEKAMASEEAPICFKLNGLLSFISQVIDISKFLLAFRKKLDKEKIYAYYRRNVLDLLLKLDENKVKMICLADPILSVETVGPKVVKELVNDFYYPLINDVLNFTNFKLHICPKLGFALSDLGLYNEMKLECDEMSYQEALINSSYRIFTNRCFKILGKVKTITVLGGNYE
;
A
#
# COMPACT_ATOMS: atom_id res chain seq x y z
N MET A 1 7.78 -11.61 20.41
CA MET A 1 7.39 -10.25 19.97
C MET A 1 6.43 -9.67 21.00
N LYS A 2 6.52 -8.37 21.32
CA LYS A 2 5.60 -7.70 22.26
C LYS A 2 4.16 -7.76 21.71
N LYS A 3 3.16 -7.88 22.58
CA LYS A 3 1.73 -7.78 22.25
C LYS A 3 1.06 -6.63 23.00
N ILE A 4 0.05 -6.00 22.41
CA ILE A 4 -0.87 -5.07 23.07
C ILE A 4 -2.29 -5.60 22.83
N GLY A 5 -2.94 -6.07 23.89
CA GLY A 5 -4.07 -7.00 23.73
C GLY A 5 -3.58 -8.29 23.09
N ASP A 6 -4.34 -8.82 22.13
CA ASP A 6 -4.02 -10.08 21.45
C ASP A 6 -3.08 -9.90 20.24
N ILE A 7 -2.85 -8.65 19.83
CA ILE A 7 -2.18 -8.31 18.57
C ILE A 7 -0.71 -7.98 18.82
N ARG A 8 0.16 -8.57 18.01
CA ARG A 8 1.60 -8.31 18.02
C ARG A 8 1.95 -6.90 17.55
N VAL A 9 2.93 -6.33 18.21
CA VAL A 9 3.57 -5.08 17.81
C VAL A 9 4.70 -5.38 16.83
N TYR A 10 4.69 -4.70 15.69
CA TYR A 10 5.81 -4.70 14.74
C TYR A 10 6.41 -3.31 14.61
N SER A 11 7.70 -3.21 14.92
CA SER A 11 8.49 -2.00 14.69
C SER A 11 9.10 -2.08 13.29
N CYS A 12 8.83 -1.06 12.47
CA CYS A 12 9.43 -0.99 11.14
C CYS A 12 10.95 -0.77 11.28
N THR A 13 11.74 -1.69 10.74
CA THR A 13 13.21 -1.62 10.76
C THR A 13 13.82 -1.39 9.37
N ALA A 14 13.00 -1.36 8.31
CA ALA A 14 13.49 -1.09 6.97
C ALA A 14 13.79 0.40 6.83
N THR A 15 15.06 0.74 6.63
CA THR A 15 15.56 2.11 6.41
C THR A 15 16.04 2.32 4.97
N ASN A 16 15.79 1.35 4.08
CA ASN A 16 16.31 1.34 2.71
C ASN A 16 15.40 2.08 1.72
N GLU A 17 14.30 2.66 2.19
CA GLU A 17 13.43 3.48 1.35
C GLU A 17 14.14 4.79 1.03
N LYS A 18 14.35 5.02 -0.26
CA LYS A 18 14.77 6.31 -0.79
C LYS A 18 13.54 7.02 -1.31
N GLU A 19 13.37 8.27 -0.96
CA GLU A 19 12.45 9.17 -1.65
C GLU A 19 13.14 9.73 -2.91
N TYR A 20 12.37 10.22 -3.88
CA TYR A 20 12.96 10.84 -5.08
C TYR A 20 13.79 12.09 -4.71
N THR A 21 13.41 12.77 -3.64
CA THR A 21 14.11 13.91 -3.02
C THR A 21 15.50 13.53 -2.49
N ASP A 22 15.70 12.27 -2.07
CA ASP A 22 17.01 11.78 -1.59
C ASP A 22 18.02 11.53 -2.72
N LEU A 23 17.56 11.49 -3.98
CA LEU A 23 18.40 11.13 -5.11
C LEU A 23 19.29 12.29 -5.62
N ASN A 24 19.14 13.50 -5.09
CA ASN A 24 19.87 14.71 -5.51
C ASN A 24 19.89 14.88 -7.04
N LEU A 25 18.75 14.65 -7.69
CA LEU A 25 18.60 14.81 -9.12
C LEU A 25 18.28 16.27 -9.44
N ASP A 26 18.92 16.83 -10.47
CA ASP A 26 18.55 18.12 -11.04
C ASP A 26 17.31 17.93 -11.93
N ILE A 27 16.16 17.78 -11.29
CA ILE A 27 14.87 17.54 -11.94
C ILE A 27 13.89 18.63 -11.55
N ASN A 28 13.12 19.11 -12.53
CA ASN A 28 11.92 19.89 -12.27
C ASN A 28 10.81 18.93 -11.83
N GLU A 29 10.23 19.18 -10.65
CA GLU A 29 9.21 18.33 -10.06
C GLU A 29 7.94 18.26 -10.92
N GLU A 30 7.59 19.32 -11.66
CA GLU A 30 6.43 19.30 -12.56
C GLU A 30 6.64 18.33 -13.74
N ASP A 31 7.86 18.25 -14.26
CA ASP A 31 8.22 17.36 -15.36
C ASP A 31 8.23 15.89 -14.90
N LEU A 32 8.60 15.63 -13.63
CA LEU A 32 8.64 14.28 -13.06
C LEU A 32 7.29 13.57 -13.20
N PHE A 33 6.18 14.28 -13.06
CA PHE A 33 4.83 13.69 -13.07
C PHE A 33 4.14 13.76 -14.44
N THR A 34 4.81 14.29 -15.47
CA THR A 34 4.28 14.44 -16.84
C THR A 34 5.16 13.75 -17.91
N ASP A 35 6.42 13.45 -17.60
CA ASP A 35 7.33 12.69 -18.47
C ASP A 35 7.50 11.24 -17.97
N ALA A 36 7.00 10.28 -18.77
CA ALA A 36 7.05 8.86 -18.43
C ALA A 36 8.46 8.27 -18.41
N ASN A 37 9.39 8.80 -19.22
CA ASN A 37 10.78 8.33 -19.22
C ASN A 37 11.50 8.80 -17.97
N LEU A 38 11.29 10.06 -17.58
CA LEU A 38 11.84 10.60 -16.34
C LEU A 38 11.26 9.88 -15.12
N TYR A 39 9.94 9.68 -15.09
CA TYR A 39 9.27 8.93 -14.02
C TYR A 39 9.87 7.52 -13.86
N LYS A 40 10.08 6.82 -14.98
CA LYS A 40 10.72 5.50 -15.00
C LYS A 40 12.15 5.54 -14.46
N ASP A 41 13.00 6.46 -14.93
CA ASP A 41 14.39 6.56 -14.46
C ASP A 41 14.44 6.79 -12.94
N VAL A 42 13.58 7.67 -12.41
CA VAL A 42 13.47 7.90 -10.97
C VAL A 42 12.99 6.64 -10.24
N ALA A 43 11.97 5.95 -10.74
CA ALA A 43 11.49 4.70 -10.15
C ALA A 43 12.59 3.64 -10.08
N GLN A 44 13.38 3.49 -11.15
CA GLN A 44 14.50 2.55 -11.21
C GLN A 44 15.60 2.91 -10.22
N ARG A 45 15.96 4.20 -10.10
CA ARG A 45 16.96 4.68 -9.13
C ARG A 45 16.54 4.48 -7.68
N MET A 46 15.27 4.75 -7.36
CA MET A 46 14.69 4.49 -6.03
C MET A 46 14.69 2.99 -5.70
N SER A 47 14.63 2.13 -6.72
CA SER A 47 14.57 0.68 -6.58
C SER A 47 15.94 0.00 -6.66
N LEU A 48 17.05 0.76 -6.69
CA LEU A 48 18.40 0.18 -6.73
C LEU A 48 18.65 -0.76 -5.54
N GLY A 49 19.08 -1.98 -5.86
CA GLY A 49 19.35 -3.05 -4.89
C GLY A 49 18.19 -4.03 -4.71
N PHE A 50 17.03 -3.77 -5.29
CA PHE A 50 15.89 -4.68 -5.30
C PHE A 50 15.73 -5.36 -6.66
N ASP A 51 15.15 -6.56 -6.68
CA ASP A 51 14.86 -7.30 -7.92
C ASP A 51 13.55 -6.88 -8.59
N VAL A 52 12.94 -5.78 -8.13
CA VAL A 52 11.69 -5.23 -8.66
C VAL A 52 11.79 -3.72 -8.73
N ILE A 53 10.92 -3.11 -9.54
CA ILE A 53 10.74 -1.66 -9.56
C ILE A 53 9.47 -1.28 -8.81
N PHE A 54 9.57 -0.28 -7.93
CA PHE A 54 8.45 0.20 -7.12
C PHE A 54 7.69 1.34 -7.81
N TYR A 55 6.38 1.16 -7.96
CA TYR A 55 5.44 2.18 -8.46
C TYR A 55 4.24 2.27 -7.52
N PRO A 56 3.54 3.42 -7.39
CA PRO A 56 3.97 4.76 -7.78
C PRO A 56 5.25 5.20 -7.05
N ILE A 57 5.99 6.20 -7.56
CA ILE A 57 7.19 6.68 -6.84
C ILE A 57 6.83 7.49 -5.58
N VAL A 58 5.63 8.07 -5.53
CA VAL A 58 5.11 8.81 -4.37
C VAL A 58 3.99 8.05 -3.66
N GLY A 59 3.80 8.32 -2.36
CA GLY A 59 2.71 7.75 -1.57
C GLY A 59 1.37 8.48 -1.71
N THR A 60 1.27 9.51 -2.56
CA THR A 60 0.11 10.41 -2.66
C THR A 60 -0.86 10.04 -3.79
N MET A 61 -0.54 9.04 -4.62
CA MET A 61 -1.27 8.75 -5.87
C MET A 61 -2.78 8.58 -5.65
N GLU A 62 -3.20 7.80 -4.65
CA GLU A 62 -4.62 7.56 -4.37
C GLU A 62 -5.37 8.84 -3.95
N GLY A 63 -4.71 9.76 -3.24
CA GLY A 63 -5.25 11.08 -2.95
C GLY A 63 -5.44 11.93 -4.21
N GLU A 64 -4.47 11.92 -5.14
CA GLU A 64 -4.60 12.65 -6.42
C GLU A 64 -5.74 12.09 -7.26
N LEU A 65 -5.82 10.76 -7.34
CA LEU A 65 -6.92 10.07 -8.03
C LEU A 65 -8.27 10.45 -7.42
N ALA A 66 -8.37 10.56 -6.10
CA ALA A 66 -9.58 11.02 -5.42
C ALA A 66 -9.91 12.52 -5.61
N GLY A 67 -9.09 13.25 -6.37
CA GLY A 67 -9.27 14.66 -6.69
C GLY A 67 -8.73 15.62 -5.64
N MET A 68 -7.83 15.16 -4.76
CA MET A 68 -7.18 16.03 -3.79
C MET A 68 -6.21 17.00 -4.48
N MET A 69 -6.24 18.25 -4.03
CA MET A 69 -5.43 19.32 -4.59
C MET A 69 -4.13 19.47 -3.80
N LEU A 70 -3.00 19.51 -4.49
CA LEU A 70 -1.70 19.72 -3.86
C LEU A 70 -1.60 21.11 -3.24
N ASP A 71 -1.03 21.17 -2.04
CA ASP A 71 -0.61 22.42 -1.42
C ASP A 71 0.71 22.87 -2.04
N LYS A 72 0.63 23.84 -2.95
CA LYS A 72 1.79 24.42 -3.65
C LYS A 72 2.75 25.15 -2.71
N ASN A 73 2.36 25.41 -1.47
CA ASN A 73 3.21 26.06 -0.47
C ASN A 73 3.93 25.07 0.44
N ALA A 74 3.64 23.77 0.31
CA ALA A 74 4.28 22.74 1.11
C ALA A 74 5.66 22.39 0.54
N ASN A 75 6.65 22.22 1.43
CA ASN A 75 8.01 21.78 1.06
C ASN A 75 8.07 20.31 0.62
N LEU A 76 6.99 19.56 0.81
CA LEU A 76 6.81 18.17 0.43
C LEU A 76 5.45 18.04 -0.24
N ARG A 77 5.31 17.08 -1.16
CA ARG A 77 4.05 16.80 -1.84
C ARG A 77 2.97 16.41 -0.83
N ARG A 78 2.11 17.39 -0.48
CA ARG A 78 1.01 17.26 0.47
C ARG A 78 -0.25 17.85 -0.16
N PHE A 79 -1.42 17.35 0.25
CA PHE A 79 -2.69 17.90 -0.16
C PHE A 79 -3.22 18.97 0.77
N MET A 80 -4.04 19.88 0.22
CA MET A 80 -4.98 20.64 1.01
C MET A 80 -5.99 19.68 1.62
N GLU A 81 -5.99 19.59 2.95
CA GLU A 81 -6.88 18.68 3.68
C GLU A 81 -8.34 19.16 3.61
N LEU A 82 -9.26 18.20 3.65
CA LEU A 82 -10.67 18.49 3.84
C LEU A 82 -10.93 19.11 5.22
N ASP A 83 -11.85 20.05 5.28
CA ASP A 83 -12.16 20.77 6.52
C ASP A 83 -12.97 19.88 7.48
N SER A 84 -13.90 19.08 6.93
CA SER A 84 -14.88 18.31 7.68
C SER A 84 -14.97 16.83 7.29
N ILE A 85 -15.48 16.01 8.22
CA ILE A 85 -15.75 14.58 8.00
C ILE A 85 -16.84 14.37 6.94
N ASP A 86 -17.79 15.31 6.82
CA ASP A 86 -18.91 15.17 5.89
C ASP A 86 -18.45 15.21 4.42
N GLU A 87 -17.35 15.91 4.13
CA GLU A 87 -16.73 15.95 2.81
C GLU A 87 -16.15 14.61 2.37
N LEU A 88 -15.71 13.75 3.31
CA LEU A 88 -15.24 12.40 2.99
C LEU A 88 -16.29 11.57 2.26
N TYR A 89 -17.57 11.79 2.57
CA TYR A 89 -18.67 11.06 1.94
C TYR A 89 -18.99 11.52 0.52
N ASN A 90 -18.36 12.61 0.07
CA ASN A 90 -18.55 13.24 -1.22
C ASN A 90 -17.26 13.29 -2.05
N LEU A 91 -16.23 12.53 -1.64
CA LEU A 91 -15.02 12.36 -2.45
C LEU A 91 -15.39 11.86 -3.85
N LYS A 92 -14.68 12.38 -4.85
CA LYS A 92 -14.81 11.91 -6.23
C LYS A 92 -14.24 10.50 -6.34
N ASP A 93 -14.77 9.72 -7.27
CA ASP A 93 -14.13 8.47 -7.64
C ASP A 93 -12.77 8.72 -8.30
N PHE A 94 -11.92 7.70 -8.26
CA PHE A 94 -10.57 7.75 -8.77
C PHE A 94 -10.56 8.13 -10.26
N ASP A 95 -9.95 9.28 -10.58
CA ASP A 95 -9.83 9.74 -11.96
C ASP A 95 -8.59 9.15 -12.63
N PHE A 96 -8.80 8.03 -13.34
CA PHE A 96 -7.75 7.39 -14.12
C PHE A 96 -7.34 8.17 -15.39
N ASN A 97 -7.95 9.33 -15.68
CA ASN A 97 -7.48 10.25 -16.72
C ASN A 97 -6.51 11.31 -16.17
N LEU A 98 -6.22 11.29 -14.87
CA LEU A 98 -5.22 12.14 -14.26
C LEU A 98 -3.88 11.96 -14.99
N GLU A 99 -3.28 13.07 -15.43
CA GLU A 99 -2.03 13.06 -16.21
C GLU A 99 -0.92 12.28 -15.51
N HIS A 100 -0.75 12.47 -14.20
CA HIS A 100 0.22 11.72 -13.40
C HIS A 100 -0.02 10.21 -13.42
N PHE A 101 -1.29 9.77 -13.35
CA PHE A 101 -1.61 8.33 -13.46
C PHE A 101 -1.28 7.78 -14.84
N ILE A 102 -1.63 8.50 -15.91
CA ILE A 102 -1.31 8.13 -17.30
C ILE A 102 0.22 8.06 -17.51
N THR A 103 0.97 9.02 -16.96
CA THR A 103 2.43 9.04 -16.99
C THR A 103 3.02 7.81 -16.31
N MET A 104 2.53 7.48 -15.11
CA MET A 104 2.94 6.28 -14.39
C MET A 104 2.62 5.01 -15.18
N GLU A 105 1.43 4.89 -15.77
CA GLU A 105 1.03 3.72 -16.55
C GLU A 105 1.95 3.52 -17.76
N LYS A 106 2.29 4.60 -18.49
CA LYS A 106 3.25 4.56 -19.60
C LYS A 106 4.65 4.15 -19.14
N ALA A 107 5.12 4.68 -18.00
CA ALA A 107 6.40 4.30 -17.42
C ALA A 107 6.44 2.79 -17.11
N MET A 108 5.42 2.29 -16.41
CA MET A 108 5.24 0.88 -16.07
C MET A 108 5.17 -0.04 -17.30
N ALA A 109 4.45 0.36 -18.35
CA ALA A 109 4.32 -0.43 -19.58
C ALA A 109 5.67 -0.67 -20.27
N SER A 110 6.57 0.31 -20.18
CA SER A 110 7.92 0.24 -20.76
C SER A 110 8.96 -0.44 -19.85
N GLU A 111 8.57 -0.89 -18.66
CA GLU A 111 9.49 -1.53 -17.71
C GLU A 111 9.82 -2.97 -18.14
N GLU A 112 11.09 -3.36 -18.03
CA GLU A 112 11.53 -4.72 -18.32
C GLU A 112 11.57 -5.60 -17.06
N ALA A 113 11.93 -4.99 -15.94
CA ALA A 113 11.95 -5.64 -14.63
C ALA A 113 10.52 -5.85 -14.08
N PRO A 114 10.31 -6.86 -13.20
CA PRO A 114 9.03 -7.07 -12.56
C PRO A 114 8.65 -5.88 -11.66
N ILE A 115 7.38 -5.52 -11.66
CA ILE A 115 6.88 -4.36 -10.90
C ILE A 115 6.25 -4.81 -9.58
N CYS A 116 6.56 -4.06 -8.52
CA CYS A 116 5.83 -4.08 -7.26
C CYS A 116 5.01 -2.79 -7.14
N PHE A 117 3.69 -2.92 -7.18
CA PHE A 117 2.77 -1.79 -7.02
C PHE A 117 2.50 -1.56 -5.54
N LYS A 118 2.90 -0.40 -5.03
CA LYS A 118 2.64 0.07 -3.66
C LYS A 118 1.19 0.55 -3.60
N LEU A 119 0.42 -0.05 -2.70
CA LEU A 119 -0.96 0.30 -2.44
C LEU A 119 -1.06 0.77 -0.99
N ASN A 120 -1.55 1.98 -0.78
CA ASN A 120 -1.86 2.46 0.55
C ASN A 120 -2.99 1.63 1.16
N GLY A 121 -2.97 1.49 2.48
CA GLY A 121 -4.17 1.06 3.20
C GLY A 121 -5.08 2.24 3.53
N LEU A 122 -6.25 1.93 4.09
CA LEU A 122 -7.30 2.91 4.37
C LEU A 122 -6.81 4.08 5.22
N LEU A 123 -6.11 3.87 6.34
CA LEU A 123 -5.74 5.01 7.18
C LEU A 123 -4.66 5.87 6.51
N SER A 124 -3.75 5.26 5.75
CA SER A 124 -2.77 5.99 4.93
C SER A 124 -3.44 6.82 3.84
N PHE A 125 -4.44 6.27 3.13
CA PHE A 125 -5.26 7.04 2.21
C PHE A 125 -6.02 8.17 2.92
N ILE A 126 -6.67 7.87 4.05
CA ILE A 126 -7.42 8.87 4.83
C ILE A 126 -6.51 10.02 5.27
N SER A 127 -5.26 9.73 5.66
CA SER A 127 -4.30 10.77 6.05
C SER A 127 -3.86 11.71 4.92
N GLN A 128 -4.15 11.35 3.66
CA GLN A 128 -3.93 12.21 2.50
C GLN A 128 -5.11 13.15 2.26
N VAL A 129 -6.32 12.74 2.65
CA VAL A 129 -7.54 13.52 2.39
C VAL A 129 -7.92 14.42 3.57
N ILE A 130 -7.69 13.99 4.82
CA ILE A 130 -8.07 14.73 6.03
C ILE A 130 -7.09 14.46 7.18
N ASP A 131 -6.98 15.39 8.14
CA ASP A 131 -6.32 15.14 9.42
C ASP A 131 -6.80 13.81 10.03
N ILE A 132 -5.86 12.88 10.12
CA ILE A 132 -6.12 11.53 10.65
C ILE A 132 -6.66 11.55 12.08
N SER A 133 -6.31 12.54 12.89
CA SER A 133 -6.81 12.72 14.25
C SER A 133 -8.31 13.07 14.24
N LYS A 134 -8.75 13.94 13.32
CA LYS A 134 -10.18 14.24 13.12
C LYS A 134 -10.93 12.97 12.72
N PHE A 135 -10.39 12.21 11.77
CA PHE A 135 -10.99 10.95 11.34
C PHE A 135 -11.11 9.94 12.48
N LEU A 136 -10.03 9.69 13.23
CA LEU A 136 -10.03 8.72 14.33
C LEU A 136 -10.99 9.12 15.46
N LEU A 137 -11.18 10.42 15.70
CA LEU A 137 -12.19 10.92 16.64
C LEU A 137 -13.61 10.64 16.15
N ALA A 138 -13.90 10.86 14.87
CA ALA A 138 -15.19 10.57 14.25
C ALA A 138 -15.47 9.05 14.21
N PHE A 139 -14.46 8.26 13.85
CA PHE A 139 -14.50 6.80 13.78
C PHE A 139 -14.98 6.16 15.10
N ARG A 140 -14.57 6.72 16.24
CA ARG A 140 -14.97 6.24 17.59
C ARG A 140 -16.39 6.66 18.00
N LYS A 141 -16.98 7.68 17.36
CA LYS A 141 -18.30 8.23 17.71
C LYS A 141 -19.40 7.61 16.86
N LYS A 142 -19.72 8.21 15.71
CA LYS A 142 -20.72 7.74 14.74
C LYS A 142 -20.31 8.19 13.34
N LEU A 143 -19.25 7.58 12.82
CA LEU A 143 -18.92 7.63 11.40
C LEU A 143 -19.76 6.55 10.68
N ASP A 144 -20.27 6.84 9.49
CA ASP A 144 -20.78 5.81 8.59
C ASP A 144 -19.59 5.10 7.93
N LYS A 145 -19.09 4.09 8.65
CA LYS A 145 -17.88 3.35 8.27
C LYS A 145 -18.09 2.57 6.97
N GLU A 146 -19.27 1.98 6.80
CA GLU A 146 -19.61 1.20 5.61
C GLU A 146 -19.52 2.05 4.35
N LYS A 147 -20.00 3.29 4.38
CA LYS A 147 -19.89 4.19 3.22
C LYS A 147 -18.44 4.49 2.85
N ILE A 148 -17.57 4.72 3.85
CA ILE A 148 -16.14 4.97 3.62
C ILE A 148 -15.42 3.70 3.13
N TYR A 149 -15.71 2.55 3.74
CA TYR A 149 -15.15 1.26 3.35
C TYR A 149 -15.54 0.89 1.93
N ALA A 150 -16.83 1.01 1.58
CA ALA A 150 -17.33 0.72 0.24
C ALA A 150 -16.71 1.64 -0.81
N TYR A 151 -16.61 2.94 -0.53
CA TYR A 151 -15.97 3.90 -1.42
C TYR A 151 -14.51 3.51 -1.70
N TYR A 152 -13.70 3.29 -0.66
CA TYR A 152 -12.28 3.03 -0.84
C TYR A 152 -12.04 1.65 -1.45
N ARG A 153 -12.76 0.62 -1.00
CA ARG A 153 -12.68 -0.75 -1.54
C ARG A 153 -13.01 -0.79 -3.04
N ARG A 154 -14.10 -0.13 -3.47
CA ARG A 154 -14.47 -0.04 -4.89
C ARG A 154 -13.34 0.60 -5.71
N ASN A 155 -12.90 1.79 -5.31
CA ASN A 155 -11.89 2.55 -6.05
C ASN A 155 -10.53 1.83 -6.12
N VAL A 156 -10.13 1.15 -5.05
CA VAL A 156 -8.93 0.31 -5.05
C VAL A 156 -9.08 -0.88 -5.99
N LEU A 157 -10.24 -1.55 -6.04
CA LEU A 157 -10.45 -2.65 -6.97
C LEU A 157 -10.44 -2.18 -8.42
N ASP A 158 -11.09 -1.05 -8.72
CA ASP A 158 -11.06 -0.45 -10.05
C ASP A 158 -9.62 -0.09 -10.47
N LEU A 159 -8.81 0.45 -9.55
CA LEU A 159 -7.39 0.72 -9.77
C LEU A 159 -6.62 -0.56 -10.09
N LEU A 160 -6.78 -1.61 -9.28
CA LEU A 160 -6.06 -2.87 -9.47
C LEU A 160 -6.46 -3.54 -10.80
N LEU A 161 -7.73 -3.50 -11.19
CA LEU A 161 -8.22 -4.03 -12.47
C LEU A 161 -7.67 -3.29 -13.70
N LYS A 162 -7.09 -2.09 -13.53
CA LYS A 162 -6.38 -1.35 -14.59
C LYS A 162 -4.92 -1.75 -14.75
N LEU A 163 -4.33 -2.40 -13.76
CA LEU A 163 -2.91 -2.77 -13.80
C LEU A 163 -2.68 -4.00 -14.71
N ASP A 164 -1.58 -3.99 -15.46
CA ASP A 164 -1.18 -5.12 -16.29
C ASP A 164 -0.58 -6.25 -15.42
N GLU A 165 -1.31 -7.36 -15.27
CA GLU A 165 -0.90 -8.57 -14.53
C GLU A 165 0.39 -9.22 -15.09
N ASN A 166 0.75 -8.95 -16.34
CA ASN A 166 2.01 -9.43 -16.91
C ASN A 166 3.21 -8.63 -16.41
N LYS A 167 3.03 -7.35 -16.06
CA LYS A 167 4.09 -6.45 -15.59
C LYS A 167 4.13 -6.39 -14.07
N VAL A 168 2.98 -6.20 -13.44
CA VAL A 168 2.85 -6.10 -11.98
C VAL A 168 2.80 -7.49 -11.37
N LYS A 169 3.88 -7.88 -10.67
CA LYS A 169 4.03 -9.20 -10.06
C LYS A 169 3.62 -9.24 -8.60
N MET A 170 3.52 -8.08 -7.96
CA MET A 170 3.17 -7.95 -6.55
C MET A 170 2.42 -6.64 -6.30
N ILE A 171 1.37 -6.72 -5.49
CA ILE A 171 0.76 -5.57 -4.84
C ILE A 171 1.25 -5.55 -3.39
N CYS A 172 1.90 -4.48 -2.98
CA CYS A 172 2.36 -4.26 -1.62
C CYS A 172 1.33 -3.38 -0.89
N LEU A 173 0.39 -4.00 -0.19
CA LEU A 173 -0.61 -3.31 0.64
C LEU A 173 0.01 -2.91 1.98
N ALA A 174 0.13 -1.61 2.21
CA ALA A 174 0.73 -1.06 3.41
C ALA A 174 -0.13 0.01 4.08
N ASP A 175 -0.48 -0.24 5.35
CA ASP A 175 -1.03 0.77 6.24
C ASP A 175 -0.10 0.94 7.46
N PRO A 176 0.97 1.73 7.36
CA PRO A 176 1.86 1.99 8.50
C PRO A 176 1.16 2.67 9.69
N ILE A 177 0.05 3.39 9.46
CA ILE A 177 -0.73 4.08 10.51
C ILE A 177 -1.54 3.06 11.32
N LEU A 178 -2.01 1.99 10.68
CA LEU A 178 -2.67 0.87 11.35
C LEU A 178 -1.69 0.08 12.23
N SER A 179 -1.42 0.61 13.42
CA SER A 179 -0.67 -0.08 14.45
C SER A 179 -1.42 -0.02 15.78
N VAL A 180 -1.28 -1.05 16.59
CA VAL A 180 -1.86 -1.08 17.94
C VAL A 180 -1.31 0.02 18.84
N GLU A 181 -0.10 0.51 18.55
CA GLU A 181 0.53 1.62 19.28
C GLU A 181 -0.05 2.98 18.86
N THR A 182 -0.51 3.09 17.61
CA THR A 182 -1.04 4.34 17.04
C THR A 182 -2.54 4.49 17.28
N VAL A 183 -3.34 3.49 16.90
CA VAL A 183 -4.81 3.59 16.92
C VAL A 183 -5.47 2.77 18.03
N GLY A 184 -4.71 1.93 18.72
CA GLY A 184 -5.18 1.05 19.78
C GLY A 184 -5.78 -0.27 19.27
N PRO A 185 -5.77 -1.34 20.09
CA PRO A 185 -6.15 -2.69 19.66
C PRO A 185 -7.62 -2.81 19.23
N LYS A 186 -8.52 -2.01 19.81
CA LYS A 186 -9.94 -2.01 19.44
C LYS A 186 -10.15 -1.54 17.99
N VAL A 187 -9.51 -0.43 17.60
CA VAL A 187 -9.62 0.13 16.25
C VAL A 187 -8.95 -0.79 15.23
N VAL A 188 -7.78 -1.37 15.57
CA VAL A 188 -7.12 -2.37 14.72
C VAL A 188 -8.05 -3.56 14.49
N LYS A 189 -8.63 -4.13 15.55
CA LYS A 189 -9.54 -5.27 15.44
C LYS A 189 -10.72 -4.96 14.52
N GLU A 190 -11.33 -3.80 14.68
CA GLU A 190 -12.49 -3.38 13.88
C GLU A 190 -12.10 -3.22 12.40
N LEU A 191 -11.08 -2.43 12.09
CA LEU A 191 -10.63 -2.23 10.71
C LEU A 191 -10.17 -3.53 10.04
N VAL A 192 -9.52 -4.43 10.80
CA VAL A 192 -9.04 -5.69 10.23
C VAL A 192 -10.19 -6.63 9.89
N ASN A 193 -11.18 -6.79 10.78
CA ASN A 193 -12.34 -7.65 10.52
C ASN A 193 -13.29 -7.06 9.47
N ASP A 194 -13.60 -5.77 9.60
CA ASP A 194 -14.73 -5.18 8.87
C ASP A 194 -14.29 -4.59 7.52
N PHE A 195 -13.01 -4.27 7.35
CA PHE A 195 -12.49 -3.65 6.12
C PHE A 195 -11.39 -4.46 5.43
N TYR A 196 -10.26 -4.72 6.11
CA TYR A 196 -9.09 -5.31 5.44
C TYR A 196 -9.30 -6.76 5.03
N TYR A 197 -9.93 -7.58 5.87
CA TYR A 197 -10.22 -8.96 5.52
C TYR A 197 -11.14 -9.05 4.28
N PRO A 198 -12.27 -8.32 4.20
CA PRO A 198 -13.05 -8.21 2.97
C PRO A 198 -12.27 -7.69 1.76
N LEU A 199 -11.49 -6.61 1.91
CA LEU A 199 -10.69 -6.06 0.81
C LEU A 199 -9.70 -7.10 0.25
N ILE A 200 -8.95 -7.78 1.11
CA ILE A 200 -7.96 -8.78 0.69
C ILE A 200 -8.66 -9.92 -0.06
N ASN A 201 -9.79 -10.41 0.44
CA ASN A 201 -10.56 -11.46 -0.23
C ASN A 201 -11.05 -11.02 -1.61
N ASP A 202 -11.52 -9.77 -1.74
CA ASP A 202 -11.91 -9.24 -3.04
C ASP A 202 -10.74 -9.17 -4.02
N VAL A 203 -9.58 -8.65 -3.60
CA VAL A 203 -8.41 -8.59 -4.46
C VAL A 203 -8.05 -10.00 -4.95
N LEU A 204 -8.13 -11.01 -4.07
CA LEU A 204 -7.85 -12.40 -4.44
C LEU A 204 -8.91 -12.99 -5.40
N ASN A 205 -10.17 -12.60 -5.25
CA ASN A 205 -11.28 -13.09 -6.07
C ASN A 205 -11.36 -12.42 -7.45
N PHE A 206 -11.01 -11.13 -7.53
CA PHE A 206 -11.18 -10.33 -8.75
C PHE A 206 -9.89 -10.14 -9.56
N THR A 207 -8.73 -10.50 -9.00
CA THR A 207 -7.43 -10.36 -9.69
C THR A 207 -6.59 -11.61 -9.49
N ASN A 208 -5.53 -11.78 -10.28
CA ASN A 208 -4.52 -12.82 -10.08
C ASN A 208 -3.29 -12.32 -9.34
N PHE A 209 -3.31 -11.08 -8.84
CA PHE A 209 -2.17 -10.51 -8.15
C PHE A 209 -1.78 -11.29 -6.91
N LYS A 210 -0.48 -11.26 -6.63
CA LYS A 210 0.08 -11.60 -5.33
C LYS A 210 0.07 -10.38 -4.44
N LEU A 211 -0.17 -10.59 -3.15
CA LEU A 211 -0.25 -9.57 -2.13
C LEU A 211 0.87 -9.75 -1.13
N HIS A 212 1.72 -8.74 -1.00
CA HIS A 212 2.51 -8.54 0.19
C HIS A 212 1.75 -7.63 1.14
N ILE A 213 1.51 -8.12 2.36
CA ILE A 213 0.84 -7.39 3.42
C ILE A 213 1.88 -6.92 4.40
N CYS A 214 1.89 -5.60 4.69
CA CYS A 214 2.83 -5.05 5.65
C CYS A 214 2.75 -5.80 7.00
N PRO A 215 3.88 -6.03 7.71
CA PRO A 215 3.86 -6.92 8.88
C PRO A 215 2.91 -6.48 9.99
N LYS A 216 2.68 -5.16 10.15
CA LYS A 216 1.69 -4.64 11.10
C LYS A 216 0.29 -5.19 10.83
N LEU A 217 -0.16 -5.12 9.58
CA LEU A 217 -1.47 -5.64 9.15
C LEU A 217 -1.49 -7.17 9.10
N GLY A 218 -0.44 -7.81 8.57
CA GLY A 218 -0.38 -9.27 8.47
C GLY A 218 -0.36 -9.99 9.81
N PHE A 219 0.33 -9.42 10.82
CA PHE A 219 0.27 -9.96 12.18
C PHE A 219 -1.10 -9.73 12.81
N ALA A 220 -1.75 -8.59 12.58
CA ALA A 220 -3.10 -8.37 13.08
C ALA A 220 -4.11 -9.37 12.48
N LEU A 221 -4.03 -9.63 11.16
CA LEU A 221 -4.86 -10.64 10.48
C LEU A 221 -4.71 -12.03 11.11
N SER A 222 -3.46 -12.44 11.38
CA SER A 222 -3.17 -13.77 11.93
C SER A 222 -3.42 -13.88 13.44
N ASP A 223 -3.10 -12.84 14.22
CA ASP A 223 -3.39 -12.82 15.66
C ASP A 223 -4.90 -12.81 15.95
N LEU A 224 -5.72 -12.29 15.03
CA LEU A 224 -7.19 -12.33 15.12
C LEU A 224 -7.79 -13.63 14.55
N GLY A 225 -6.97 -14.57 14.07
CA GLY A 225 -7.41 -15.87 13.57
C GLY A 225 -8.09 -15.83 12.19
N LEU A 226 -7.93 -14.74 11.44
CA LEU A 226 -8.51 -14.61 10.10
C LEU A 226 -7.67 -15.32 9.03
N TYR A 227 -6.37 -15.45 9.29
CA TYR A 227 -5.43 -16.21 8.47
C TYR A 227 -4.44 -16.97 9.36
N ASN A 228 -4.02 -18.15 8.91
CA ASN A 228 -2.95 -18.91 9.53
C ASN A 228 -1.61 -18.52 8.91
N GLU A 229 -0.61 -18.24 9.74
CA GLU A 229 0.77 -18.07 9.29
C GLU A 229 1.42 -19.42 9.01
N MET A 230 1.93 -19.61 7.80
CA MET A 230 2.75 -20.77 7.44
C MET A 230 4.13 -20.30 7.01
N LYS A 231 5.17 -20.96 7.53
CA LYS A 231 6.55 -20.74 7.08
C LYS A 231 6.87 -21.76 6.00
N LEU A 232 7.37 -21.27 4.88
CA LEU A 232 7.78 -22.10 3.76
C LEU A 232 9.27 -21.94 3.57
N GLU A 233 9.96 -23.06 3.40
CA GLU A 233 11.36 -23.07 2.99
C GLU A 233 11.46 -22.73 1.49
N CYS A 234 12.53 -22.03 1.12
CA CYS A 234 12.87 -21.73 -0.26
C CYS A 234 14.39 -21.78 -0.44
N ASP A 235 14.84 -21.84 -1.69
CA ASP A 235 16.26 -21.68 -2.00
C ASP A 235 16.76 -20.31 -1.53
N GLU A 236 18.08 -20.19 -1.35
CA GLU A 236 18.69 -18.95 -0.90
C GLU A 236 18.68 -17.88 -2.01
N MET A 237 17.68 -17.00 -1.96
CA MET A 237 17.45 -15.93 -2.93
C MET A 237 17.04 -14.63 -2.22
N SER A 238 16.86 -13.53 -2.95
CA SER A 238 16.34 -12.31 -2.32
C SER A 238 14.94 -12.51 -1.77
N TYR A 239 14.52 -11.64 -0.84
CA TYR A 239 13.16 -11.72 -0.33
C TYR A 239 12.12 -11.53 -1.45
N GLN A 240 12.35 -10.59 -2.36
CA GLN A 240 11.42 -10.25 -3.44
C GLN A 240 11.29 -11.39 -4.44
N GLU A 241 12.42 -11.99 -4.85
CA GLU A 241 12.45 -13.17 -5.71
C GLU A 241 11.67 -14.34 -5.11
N ALA A 242 11.86 -14.61 -3.81
CA ALA A 242 11.17 -15.71 -3.13
C ALA A 242 9.65 -15.55 -3.15
N LEU A 243 9.15 -14.32 -2.99
CA LEU A 243 7.70 -14.05 -3.07
C LEU A 243 7.17 -14.15 -4.51
N ILE A 244 7.90 -13.59 -5.47
CA ILE A 244 7.49 -13.58 -6.90
C ILE A 244 7.49 -15.00 -7.49
N ASN A 245 8.39 -15.87 -7.05
CA ASN A 245 8.49 -17.24 -7.58
C ASN A 245 7.63 -18.26 -6.79
N SER A 246 7.09 -17.89 -5.63
CA SER A 246 6.24 -18.77 -4.83
C SER A 246 4.90 -19.11 -5.53
N SER A 247 4.31 -20.28 -5.29
CA SER A 247 2.95 -20.59 -5.76
C SER A 247 1.84 -19.94 -4.93
N TYR A 248 2.18 -19.36 -3.77
CA TYR A 248 1.23 -18.71 -2.87
C TYR A 248 0.93 -17.27 -3.31
N ARG A 249 -0.14 -16.70 -2.75
CA ARG A 249 -0.63 -15.37 -3.12
C ARG A 249 -0.60 -14.32 -2.02
N ILE A 250 -0.48 -14.71 -0.74
CA ILE A 250 -0.50 -13.74 0.37
C ILE A 250 0.74 -13.95 1.23
N PHE A 251 1.50 -12.88 1.43
CA PHE A 251 2.79 -12.91 2.10
C PHE A 251 2.89 -11.83 3.17
N THR A 252 3.63 -12.09 4.25
CA THR A 252 3.82 -11.10 5.33
C THR A 252 5.08 -11.36 6.17
N ASN A 253 5.11 -10.87 7.43
CA ASN A 253 6.10 -11.07 8.48
C ASN A 253 7.36 -10.21 8.33
N ARG A 254 7.79 -9.93 7.09
CA ARG A 254 8.91 -9.01 6.82
C ARG A 254 8.48 -7.88 5.91
N CYS A 255 9.12 -6.72 6.05
CA CYS A 255 8.93 -5.61 5.11
C CYS A 255 9.37 -6.05 3.70
N PHE A 256 8.58 -5.71 2.69
CA PHE A 256 8.92 -6.01 1.29
C PHE A 256 10.20 -5.28 0.86
N LYS A 257 10.58 -4.18 1.52
CA LYS A 257 11.79 -3.39 1.22
C LYS A 257 13.03 -3.84 2.02
N ILE A 258 13.06 -5.08 2.50
CA ILE A 258 14.26 -5.63 3.11
C ILE A 258 15.25 -6.07 2.02
N LEU A 259 16.54 -5.78 2.23
CA LEU A 259 17.62 -6.25 1.38
C LEU A 259 18.28 -7.49 1.99
N GLY A 260 18.86 -8.33 1.14
CA GLY A 260 19.56 -9.54 1.52
C GLY A 260 18.77 -10.81 1.22
N LYS A 261 19.43 -11.95 1.46
CA LYS A 261 18.89 -13.26 1.10
C LYS A 261 18.06 -13.87 2.21
N VAL A 262 17.09 -14.70 1.82
CA VAL A 262 16.23 -15.48 2.71
C VAL A 262 16.25 -16.95 2.30
N LYS A 263 15.98 -17.84 3.26
CA LYS A 263 15.70 -19.28 3.03
C LYS A 263 14.29 -19.68 3.44
N THR A 264 13.52 -18.70 3.92
CA THR A 264 12.16 -18.91 4.39
C THR A 264 11.32 -17.68 4.11
N ILE A 265 10.10 -17.90 3.64
CA ILE A 265 9.06 -16.87 3.53
C ILE A 265 7.88 -17.22 4.43
N THR A 266 7.09 -16.22 4.80
CA THR A 266 5.85 -16.42 5.56
C THR A 266 4.66 -16.09 4.68
N VAL A 267 3.76 -17.06 4.54
CA VAL A 267 2.51 -16.92 3.83
C VAL A 267 1.35 -16.85 4.82
N LEU A 268 0.30 -16.12 4.43
CA LEU A 268 -0.98 -16.16 5.11
C LEU A 268 -1.91 -17.09 4.32
N GLY A 269 -2.22 -18.24 4.91
CA GLY A 269 -3.21 -19.18 4.36
C GLY A 269 -4.53 -19.05 5.10
N GLY A 270 -5.65 -19.09 4.39
CA GLY A 270 -6.96 -19.26 5.01
C GLY A 270 -7.21 -20.73 5.36
N ASN A 271 -8.22 -20.97 6.20
CA ASN A 271 -8.94 -22.25 6.18
C ASN A 271 -9.74 -22.29 4.87
N TYR A 272 -9.06 -22.54 3.73
CA TYR A 272 -9.74 -22.94 2.51
C TYR A 272 -10.05 -24.43 2.66
N GLU A 273 -11.13 -24.74 3.39
CA GLU A 273 -11.79 -26.04 3.28
C GLU A 273 -12.43 -26.19 1.89
#